data_AF-V5H1S4-F1
#
_entry.id   AF-V5H1S4-F1
#
_cell.length_a   1.000
_cell.length_b   1.000
_cell.length_c   1.000
_cell.angle_alpha   90.00
_cell.angle_beta   90.00
_cell.angle_gamma   90.00
#
_symmetry.space_group_name_H-M   'P 1'
#
loop_
_entity.id
_entity.type
_entity.pdbx_description
1 polymer ?
#
loop_
_entity_poly.entity_id
_entity_poly.type
_entity_poly.pdbx_seq_one_letter_code
_entity_poly.pdbx_strand_id
1 'polypeptide(L)'
;SLQDFVEKLPDYIEKNRATLAKEDIERYENQKKLMEEVLEELNKEKNTDTAEVKKERFSKVLALMQKLQDYGQPPSELVGDVDAPFNFDPQGNPVGLPTNPEANPDCSIM
;
A
#
# COMPACT_ATOMS: atom_id res chain seq x y z
N SER A 1 -2.82 4.02 -8.72
CA SER A 1 -2.76 4.91 -7.52
C SER A 1 -3.45 4.30 -6.30
N LEU A 2 -3.14 4.76 -5.07
CA LEU A 2 -3.78 4.25 -3.82
C LEU A 2 -5.33 4.28 -3.87
N GLN A 3 -5.92 5.37 -4.38
CA GLN A 3 -7.38 5.47 -4.59
C GLN A 3 -7.89 4.42 -5.58
N ASP A 4 -7.23 4.30 -6.73
CA ASP A 4 -7.61 3.36 -7.78
C ASP A 4 -7.59 1.91 -7.28
N PHE A 5 -6.62 1.54 -6.42
CA PHE A 5 -6.62 0.24 -5.75
C PHE A 5 -7.87 0.04 -4.88
N VAL A 6 -8.20 1.00 -4.02
CA VAL A 6 -9.37 0.94 -3.13
C VAL A 6 -10.68 0.84 -3.92
N GLU A 7 -10.75 1.52 -5.06
CA GLU A 7 -11.92 1.52 -5.94
C GLU A 7 -12.07 0.23 -6.74
N LYS A 8 -10.95 -0.37 -7.20
CA LYS A 8 -10.96 -1.62 -7.99
C LYS A 8 -11.00 -2.89 -7.13
N LEU A 9 -10.55 -2.85 -5.88
CA LEU A 9 -10.56 -4.00 -4.98
C LEU A 9 -11.95 -4.65 -4.79
N PRO A 10 -13.05 -3.91 -4.53
CA PRO A 10 -14.37 -4.53 -4.40
C PRO A 10 -14.83 -5.20 -5.69
N ASP A 11 -14.57 -4.60 -6.86
CA ASP A 11 -14.88 -5.19 -8.17
C ASP A 11 -14.07 -6.48 -8.42
N TYR A 12 -12.80 -6.49 -8.00
CA TYR A 12 -11.96 -7.70 -8.04
C TYR A 12 -12.49 -8.81 -7.11
N ILE A 13 -12.88 -8.46 -5.89
CA ILE A 13 -13.47 -9.39 -4.93
C ILE A 13 -14.77 -9.97 -5.49
N GLU A 14 -15.66 -9.15 -6.08
CA GLU A 14 -16.91 -9.63 -6.66
C GLU A 14 -16.68 -10.57 -7.84
N LYS A 15 -15.77 -10.20 -8.76
CA LYS A 15 -15.42 -11.03 -9.92
C LYS A 15 -14.79 -12.36 -9.52
N ASN A 16 -13.93 -12.35 -8.51
CA ASN A 16 -13.21 -13.54 -8.04
C ASN A 16 -13.88 -14.18 -6.82
N ARG A 17 -15.06 -13.74 -6.39
CA ARG A 17 -15.70 -14.25 -5.16
C ARG A 17 -15.96 -15.75 -5.19
N ALA A 18 -16.17 -16.29 -6.38
CA ALA A 18 -16.39 -17.73 -6.60
C ALA A 18 -15.10 -18.55 -6.56
N THR A 19 -13.94 -17.93 -6.78
CA THR A 19 -12.61 -18.57 -6.79
C THR A 19 -11.82 -18.30 -5.52
N LEU A 20 -12.06 -17.17 -4.86
CA LEU A 20 -11.43 -16.78 -3.61
C LEU A 20 -12.05 -17.49 -2.41
N ALA A 21 -11.20 -17.85 -1.45
CA ALA A 21 -11.67 -18.33 -0.15
C ALA A 21 -12.29 -17.16 0.63
N LYS A 22 -13.20 -17.48 1.56
CA LYS A 22 -13.78 -16.48 2.47
C LYS A 22 -12.70 -15.73 3.27
N GLU A 23 -11.65 -16.44 3.66
CA GLU A 23 -10.50 -15.86 4.37
C GLU A 23 -9.77 -14.82 3.51
N ASP A 24 -9.57 -15.08 2.21
CA ASP A 24 -8.95 -14.11 1.31
C ASP A 24 -9.85 -12.90 1.05
N ILE A 25 -11.16 -13.12 0.91
CA ILE A 25 -12.14 -12.03 0.79
C ILE A 25 -12.06 -11.11 2.01
N GLU A 26 -12.06 -11.69 3.23
CA GLU A 26 -11.97 -10.92 4.46
C GLU A 26 -10.63 -10.17 4.56
N ARG A 27 -9.52 -10.80 4.16
CA ARG A 27 -8.20 -10.14 4.08
C ARG A 27 -8.23 -8.97 3.12
N TYR A 28 -8.80 -9.13 1.92
CA TYR A 28 -8.89 -8.03 0.95
C TYR A 28 -9.80 -6.90 1.45
N GLU A 29 -10.93 -7.19 2.09
CA GLU A 29 -11.76 -6.14 2.71
C GLU A 29 -11.01 -5.36 3.80
N ASN A 30 -10.20 -6.05 4.62
CA ASN A 30 -9.33 -5.40 5.60
C ASN A 30 -8.23 -4.55 4.93
N GLN A 31 -7.63 -5.05 3.85
CA GLN A 31 -6.65 -4.31 3.07
C GLN A 31 -7.24 -3.02 2.50
N LYS A 32 -8.47 -3.08 1.95
CA LYS A 32 -9.21 -1.89 1.48
C LYS A 32 -9.32 -0.84 2.57
N LYS A 33 -9.78 -1.27 3.75
CA LYS A 33 -10.05 -0.37 4.89
C LYS A 33 -8.77 0.31 5.37
N LEU A 34 -7.66 -0.43 5.43
CA LEU A 34 -6.35 0.14 5.75
C LEU A 34 -5.89 1.16 4.72
N MET A 35 -6.07 0.89 3.43
CA MET A 35 -5.69 1.83 2.37
C MET A 35 -6.59 3.08 2.35
N GLU A 36 -7.87 2.97 2.69
CA GLU A 36 -8.76 4.11 2.91
C GLU A 36 -8.26 4.98 4.07
N GLU A 37 -7.85 4.38 5.19
CA GLU A 37 -7.27 5.13 6.33
C GLU A 37 -5.96 5.83 5.94
N VAL A 38 -5.10 5.19 5.15
CA VAL A 38 -3.88 5.82 4.65
C VAL A 38 -4.20 7.01 3.75
N LEU A 39 -5.15 6.85 2.82
CA LEU A 39 -5.61 7.95 1.96
C LEU A 39 -6.18 9.09 2.79
N GLU A 40 -6.97 8.79 3.82
CA GLU A 40 -7.53 9.81 4.69
C GLU A 40 -6.42 10.56 5.46
N GLU A 41 -5.43 9.85 6.01
CA GLU A 41 -4.33 10.51 6.71
C GLU A 41 -3.45 11.35 5.78
N LEU A 42 -3.17 10.88 4.57
CA LEU A 42 -2.46 11.65 3.55
C LEU A 42 -3.28 12.87 3.09
N ASN A 43 -4.59 12.73 2.88
CA ASN A 43 -5.45 13.85 2.47
C ASN A 43 -5.65 14.90 3.57
N LYS A 44 -5.68 14.46 4.83
CA LYS A 44 -5.71 15.38 5.95
C LYS A 44 -4.41 16.18 6.06
N GLU A 45 -3.29 15.77 5.43
CA GLU A 45 -2.01 16.50 5.44
C GLU A 45 -2.19 17.91 4.91
N LYS A 46 -1.79 18.89 5.72
CA LYS A 46 -1.76 20.29 5.30
C LYS A 46 -0.32 20.71 5.11
N ASN A 47 -0.09 21.52 4.08
CA ASN A 47 1.23 22.13 3.88
C ASN A 47 1.67 23.06 5.03
N THR A 48 0.73 23.45 5.89
CA THR A 48 0.98 24.24 7.11
C THR A 48 1.38 23.38 8.32
N ASP A 49 1.30 22.05 8.22
CA ASP A 49 1.70 21.15 9.31
C ASP A 49 3.21 21.22 9.54
N THR A 50 3.63 21.20 10.82
CA THR A 50 5.04 21.20 11.20
C THR A 50 5.71 19.87 10.85
N ALA A 51 7.05 19.88 10.75
CA ALA A 51 7.82 18.68 10.41
C ALA A 51 7.56 17.50 11.37
N GLU A 52 7.33 17.76 12.65
CA GLU A 52 6.95 16.73 13.63
C GLU A 52 5.61 16.09 13.32
N VAL A 53 4.59 16.89 12.97
CA VAL A 53 3.26 16.39 12.60
C VAL A 53 3.35 15.55 11.33
N LYS A 54 4.06 16.03 10.30
CA LYS A 54 4.30 15.26 9.06
C LYS A 54 5.01 13.94 9.34
N LYS A 55 6.01 13.94 10.23
CA LYS A 55 6.73 12.72 10.63
C LYS A 55 5.84 11.73 11.38
N GLU A 56 5.04 12.19 12.35
CA GLU A 56 4.11 11.33 13.07
C GLU A 56 3.09 10.69 12.12
N ARG A 57 2.61 11.48 11.16
CA ARG A 57 1.67 11.04 10.12
C ARG A 57 2.26 10.02 9.18
N PHE A 58 3.47 10.29 8.69
CA PHE A 58 4.21 9.32 7.91
C PHE A 58 4.41 8.02 8.69
N SER A 59 4.71 8.10 9.98
CA SER A 59 4.84 6.92 10.85
C SER A 59 3.51 6.16 11.01
N LYS A 60 2.37 6.85 11.09
CA LYS A 60 1.03 6.22 11.09
C LYS A 60 0.72 5.53 9.77
N VAL A 61 0.98 6.20 8.65
CA VAL A 61 0.82 5.65 7.31
C VAL A 61 1.70 4.41 7.12
N LEU A 62 2.96 4.47 7.56
CA LEU A 62 3.89 3.35 7.53
C LEU A 62 3.38 2.17 8.38
N ALA A 63 2.86 2.43 9.59
CA ALA A 63 2.32 1.38 10.46
C ALA A 63 1.07 0.71 9.85
N LEU A 64 0.20 1.48 9.18
CA LEU A 64 -0.95 0.94 8.44
C LEU A 64 -0.50 0.09 7.25
N MET A 65 0.54 0.51 6.53
CA MET A 65 1.14 -0.25 5.43
C MET A 65 1.82 -1.53 5.93
N GLN A 66 2.48 -1.52 7.09
CA GLN A 66 3.01 -2.75 7.69
C GLN A 66 1.90 -3.71 8.10
N LYS A 67 0.79 -3.20 8.64
CA LYS A 67 -0.40 -4.04 8.90
C LYS A 67 -0.96 -4.63 7.61
N LEU A 68 -1.01 -3.86 6.53
CA LEU A 68 -1.44 -4.34 5.22
C LEU A 68 -0.64 -5.58 4.81
N GLN A 69 0.67 -5.56 5.06
CA GLN A 69 1.60 -6.64 4.80
C GLN A 69 1.32 -7.91 5.65
N ASP A 70 0.85 -7.75 6.89
CA ASP A 70 0.43 -8.85 7.78
C ASP A 70 -0.82 -9.57 7.23
N TYR A 71 -1.74 -8.80 6.62
CA TYR A 71 -2.85 -9.36 5.84
C TYR A 71 -2.37 -10.01 4.52
N GLY A 72 -1.08 -9.95 4.19
CA GLY A 72 -0.42 -10.57 3.04
C GLY A 72 -0.43 -9.75 1.76
N GLN A 73 0.00 -10.37 0.67
CA GLN A 73 0.15 -9.67 -0.60
C GLN A 73 -1.20 -9.22 -1.17
N PRO A 74 -1.32 -7.95 -1.59
CA PRO A 74 -2.47 -7.51 -2.35
C PRO A 74 -2.52 -8.17 -3.73
N PRO A 75 -3.70 -8.27 -4.36
CA PRO A 75 -3.85 -8.97 -5.64
C PRO A 75 -3.03 -8.27 -6.73
N SER A 76 -2.14 -9.03 -7.37
CA SER A 76 -1.15 -8.50 -8.32
C SER A 76 -1.76 -7.74 -9.50
N GLU A 77 -2.99 -8.09 -9.89
CA GLU A 77 -3.76 -7.36 -10.93
C GLU A 77 -4.06 -5.92 -10.54
N LEU A 78 -4.21 -5.64 -9.25
CA LEU A 78 -4.46 -4.29 -8.74
C LEU A 78 -3.18 -3.58 -8.35
N VAL A 79 -2.14 -4.33 -7.92
CA VAL A 79 -0.83 -3.79 -7.52
C VAL A 79 0.00 -3.33 -8.72
N GLY A 80 -0.12 -4.02 -9.86
CA GLY A 80 0.67 -3.71 -11.07
C GLY A 80 0.45 -2.33 -11.68
N ASP A 81 -0.63 -1.63 -11.29
CA ASP A 81 -0.95 -0.26 -11.73
C ASP A 81 -0.70 0.79 -10.62
N VAL A 82 -0.32 0.35 -9.42
CA VAL A 82 0.04 1.25 -8.33
C VAL A 82 1.51 1.62 -8.49
N ASP A 83 1.77 2.62 -9.33
CA ASP A 83 3.01 3.42 -9.29
C ASP A 83 3.01 4.21 -7.97
N ALA A 84 3.17 3.49 -6.86
CA ALA A 84 3.34 4.07 -5.54
C ALA A 84 4.84 4.20 -5.28
N PRO A 85 5.29 5.22 -4.53
CA PRO A 85 6.65 5.28 -3.97
C PRO A 85 6.96 4.13 -2.99
N PHE A 86 6.00 3.22 -2.80
CA PHE A 86 6.07 1.99 -2.03
C PHE A 86 5.79 0.83 -3.00
N ASN A 87 6.76 0.51 -3.86
CA ASN A 87 6.70 -0.78 -4.54
C ASN A 87 6.82 -1.87 -3.46
N PHE A 88 6.23 -3.04 -3.65
CA PHE A 88 6.41 -4.14 -2.71
C PHE A 88 7.05 -5.32 -3.45
N ASP A 89 8.18 -5.81 -2.92
CA ASP A 89 8.85 -6.99 -3.46
C ASP A 89 7.92 -8.21 -3.32
N PRO A 90 8.17 -9.31 -4.04
CA PRO A 90 7.44 -10.58 -3.88
C PRO A 90 7.56 -11.22 -2.48
N GLN A 91 8.35 -10.62 -1.57
CA GLN A 91 8.41 -10.94 -0.13
C GLN A 91 7.52 -10.02 0.72
N GLY A 92 6.75 -9.13 0.09
CA GLY A 92 5.89 -8.12 0.71
C GLY A 92 6.63 -6.87 1.20
N ASN A 93 7.95 -6.77 1.05
CA ASN A 93 8.72 -5.65 1.62
C ASN A 93 8.63 -4.37 0.78
N PRO A 94 8.52 -3.17 1.38
CA PRO A 94 8.49 -1.91 0.64
C PRO A 94 9.84 -1.63 -0.03
N VAL A 95 9.87 -1.75 -1.36
CA VAL A 95 10.92 -1.34 -2.29
C VAL A 95 10.71 0.13 -2.66
N GLY A 96 11.75 0.95 -2.50
CA GLY A 96 11.70 2.37 -2.84
C GLY A 96 11.72 3.35 -1.66
N LEU A 97 11.59 2.85 -0.42
CA LEU A 97 12.04 3.60 0.74
C LEU A 97 13.56 3.46 0.86
N PRO A 98 14.34 4.56 1.04
CA PRO A 98 15.76 4.45 1.32
C PRO A 98 15.92 3.87 2.73
N THR A 99 15.87 2.55 2.87
CA THR A 99 16.13 1.86 4.13
C THR A 99 17.63 1.71 4.40
N ASN A 100 18.50 2.20 3.51
CA ASN A 100 19.93 2.35 3.81
C ASN A 100 20.61 3.33 2.83
N PRO A 101 21.51 4.23 3.27
CA PRO A 101 22.35 5.04 2.38
C PRO A 101 23.43 4.25 1.59
N GLU A 102 23.35 2.92 1.53
CA GLU A 102 24.40 2.04 0.97
C GLU A 102 23.87 0.89 0.08
N ALA A 103 22.79 1.10 -0.67
CA ALA A 103 22.36 0.11 -1.66
C ALA A 103 21.89 0.75 -2.97
N ASN A 104 22.83 1.41 -3.66
CA ASN A 104 22.87 1.42 -5.12
C ASN A 104 24.10 0.56 -5.49
N PRO A 105 24.11 -0.24 -6.58
CA PRO A 105 23.62 0.17 -7.90
C PRO A 105 23.04 -0.96 -8.77
N ASP A 106 21.87 -0.79 -9.37
CA ASP A 106 21.66 -1.19 -10.79
C ASP A 106 20.34 -0.61 -11.31
N CYS A 107 20.35 0.68 -11.66
CA CYS A 107 19.52 1.12 -12.78
C CYS A 107 20.33 0.84 -14.05
N SER A 108 20.36 -0.40 -14.53
CA SER A 108 20.70 -0.67 -15.92
C SER A 108 19.53 -0.27 -16.80
N ILE A 109 19.38 1.03 -17.01
CA ILE A 109 18.73 1.57 -18.21
C ILE A 109 19.81 1.51 -19.30
N MET A 110 19.61 0.62 -20.28
CA MET A 110 20.14 0.79 -21.63
C MET A 110 19.26 1.78 -22.40
#